data_AF-A0A401US63-F1
#
_entry.id   AF-A0A401US63-F1
#
_cell.length_a   1.000
_cell.length_b   1.000
_cell.length_c   1.000
_cell.angle_alpha   90.00
_cell.angle_beta   90.00
_cell.angle_gamma   90.00
#
_symmetry.space_group_name_H-M   'P 1'
#
loop_
_entity.id
_entity.type
_entity.pdbx_description
1 polymer ?
#
loop_
_entity_poly.entity_id
_entity_poly.type
_entity_poly.pdbx_seq_one_letter_code
_entity_poly.pdbx_strand_id
1 'polypeptide(L)'
;MDKKSDAKIISEFMEYQKLEGNSESTLKLYIQIISKFNEWLLSNDGSLDNITRFDIQQYINHLSDKGLSASTIENKFAAIVSLVKFLGRIDILQNIRKPKYIKTKNIAPKSLEKNDRNKLLREIERTGNSRNIAITYMFLYTGIRVSELAFLDKKDITLKERSGIVIVKKGKGNLERKIPLPIEARIHLKNYLDTRTDYQEALFLSNYKKRMSVRSIQRIFEKYDVYPHQFRHTYCRELISAGIDISIVAELAGHSDINITKKYSKPSRIEIEKAIEKAFY
;
A
#
# COMPACT_ATOMS: atom_id res chain seq x y z
N MET A 1 31.33 -30.76 -4.35
CA MET A 1 30.33 -29.67 -4.45
C MET A 1 31.00 -28.42 -3.94
N ASP A 2 31.21 -27.43 -4.80
CA ASP A 2 31.79 -26.15 -4.38
C ASP A 2 30.82 -25.44 -3.44
N LYS A 3 31.25 -25.18 -2.20
CA LYS A 3 30.49 -24.36 -1.24
C LYS A 3 30.25 -23.00 -1.88
N LYS A 4 28.99 -22.64 -2.13
CA LYS A 4 28.66 -21.30 -2.61
C LYS A 4 28.78 -20.33 -1.43
N SER A 5 29.47 -19.22 -1.62
CA SER A 5 29.42 -18.11 -0.67
C SER A 5 27.98 -17.59 -0.54
N ASP A 6 27.56 -17.22 0.67
CA ASP A 6 26.21 -16.66 0.92
C ASP A 6 25.91 -15.45 0.02
N ALA A 7 26.91 -14.63 -0.28
CA ALA A 7 26.77 -13.48 -1.19
C ALA A 7 26.41 -13.91 -2.62
N LYS A 8 26.95 -15.05 -3.07
CA LYS A 8 26.64 -15.65 -4.37
C LYS A 8 25.21 -16.20 -4.37
N ILE A 9 24.81 -16.89 -3.31
CA ILE A 9 23.43 -17.41 -3.14
C ILE A 9 22.41 -16.28 -3.19
N ILE A 10 22.65 -15.18 -2.48
CA ILE A 10 21.75 -14.02 -2.49
C ILE A 10 21.64 -13.41 -3.90
N SER A 11 22.77 -13.26 -4.59
CA SER A 11 22.79 -12.70 -5.95
C SER A 11 22.02 -13.58 -6.93
N GLU A 12 22.28 -14.89 -6.95
CA GLU A 12 21.58 -15.84 -7.82
C GLU A 12 20.08 -15.90 -7.49
N PHE A 13 19.71 -15.87 -6.20
CA PHE A 13 18.31 -15.83 -5.77
C PHE A 13 17.61 -14.56 -6.27
N MET A 14 18.28 -13.42 -6.30
CA MET A 14 17.70 -12.17 -6.81
C MET A 14 17.49 -12.19 -8.31
N GLU A 15 18.42 -12.77 -9.07
CA GLU A 15 18.25 -12.97 -10.51
C GLU A 15 17.07 -13.91 -10.79
N TYR A 16 16.97 -15.01 -10.04
CA TYR A 16 15.83 -15.93 -10.12
C TYR A 16 14.50 -15.21 -9.85
N GLN A 17 14.40 -14.44 -8.76
CA GLN A 17 13.17 -13.71 -8.44
C GLN A 17 12.82 -12.63 -9.46
N LYS A 18 13.82 -12.04 -10.13
CA LYS A 18 13.60 -11.09 -11.24
C LYS A 18 13.04 -11.81 -12.47
N LEU A 19 13.51 -13.00 -12.79
CA LEU A 19 13.00 -13.84 -13.88
C LEU A 19 11.57 -14.32 -13.63
N GLU A 20 11.23 -14.66 -12.38
CA GLU A 20 9.84 -14.91 -11.94
C GLU A 20 8.94 -13.66 -12.06
N GLY A 21 9.53 -12.50 -12.37
CA GLY A 21 8.82 -11.29 -12.71
C GLY A 21 8.25 -10.56 -11.50
N ASN A 22 8.86 -10.72 -10.33
CA ASN A 22 8.56 -9.92 -9.14
C ASN A 22 8.91 -8.45 -9.38
N SER A 23 8.16 -7.55 -8.72
CA SER A 23 8.42 -6.11 -8.81
C SER A 23 9.74 -5.73 -8.14
N GLU A 24 10.37 -4.63 -8.58
CA GLU A 24 11.58 -4.11 -7.93
C GLU A 24 11.40 -3.85 -6.44
N SER A 25 10.21 -3.42 -6.02
CA SER A 25 9.87 -3.24 -4.60
C SER A 25 9.91 -4.56 -3.81
N THR A 26 9.45 -5.65 -4.42
CA THR A 26 9.46 -6.99 -3.83
C THR A 26 10.89 -7.51 -3.75
N LEU A 27 11.68 -7.32 -4.81
CA LEU A 27 13.11 -7.67 -4.82
C LEU A 27 13.86 -6.93 -3.71
N LYS A 28 13.70 -5.61 -3.58
CA LYS A 28 14.32 -4.82 -2.50
C LYS A 28 13.93 -5.32 -1.11
N LEU A 29 12.65 -5.67 -0.92
CA LEU A 29 12.16 -6.24 0.34
C LEU A 29 12.80 -7.61 0.62
N TYR A 30 12.90 -8.47 -0.39
CA TYR A 30 13.51 -9.79 -0.26
C TYR A 30 14.99 -9.69 0.08
N ILE A 31 15.75 -8.83 -0.61
CA ILE A 31 17.16 -8.55 -0.26
C ILE A 31 17.27 -8.18 1.21
N GLN A 32 16.48 -7.20 1.66
CA GLN A 32 16.54 -6.74 3.05
C GLN A 32 16.20 -7.85 4.06
N ILE A 33 15.23 -8.71 3.75
CA ILE A 33 14.84 -9.80 4.65
C ILE A 33 15.90 -10.89 4.67
N ILE A 34 16.39 -11.31 3.51
CA ILE A 34 17.36 -12.40 3.38
C ILE A 34 18.74 -11.98 3.91
N SER A 35 19.20 -10.75 3.66
CA SER A 35 20.44 -10.24 4.26
C SER A 35 20.37 -10.25 5.79
N LYS A 36 19.25 -9.81 6.39
CA LYS A 36 19.08 -9.86 7.85
C LYS A 36 18.99 -11.28 8.40
N PHE A 37 18.41 -12.20 7.64
CA PHE A 37 18.40 -13.61 8.02
C PHE A 37 19.81 -14.20 7.95
N ASN A 38 20.57 -13.89 6.90
CA ASN A 38 21.97 -14.30 6.75
C ASN A 38 22.87 -13.75 7.87
N GLU A 39 22.75 -12.46 8.20
CA GLU A 39 23.46 -11.85 9.33
C GLU A 39 23.18 -12.59 10.65
N TRP A 40 21.91 -12.97 10.87
CA TRP A 40 21.52 -13.74 12.04
C TRP A 40 22.08 -15.17 12.00
N LEU A 41 22.05 -15.85 10.85
CA LEU A 41 22.63 -17.19 10.69
C LEU A 41 24.13 -17.17 11.00
N LEU A 42 24.88 -16.25 10.41
CA LEU A 42 26.32 -16.11 10.62
C LEU A 42 26.66 -15.83 12.09
N SER A 43 25.80 -15.12 12.82
CA SER A 43 25.96 -14.87 14.25
C SER A 43 25.64 -16.10 15.13
N ASN A 44 25.08 -17.16 14.55
CA ASN A 44 24.72 -18.42 15.21
C ASN A 44 25.41 -19.62 14.51
N ASP A 45 26.60 -19.38 13.92
CA ASP A 45 27.43 -20.40 13.25
C ASP A 45 26.74 -21.14 12.08
N GLY A 46 25.71 -20.54 11.50
CA GLY A 46 24.98 -21.03 10.33
C GLY A 46 25.38 -20.35 9.01
N SER A 47 24.85 -20.85 7.89
CA SER A 47 25.04 -20.26 6.55
C SER A 47 23.81 -20.49 5.66
N LEU A 48 23.72 -19.77 4.54
CA LEU A 48 22.64 -19.99 3.57
C LEU A 48 22.81 -21.28 2.75
N ASP A 49 24.04 -21.75 2.61
CA ASP A 49 24.35 -22.99 1.89
C ASP A 49 23.87 -24.24 2.66
N ASN A 50 23.81 -24.16 4.00
CA ASN A 50 23.44 -25.28 4.86
C ASN A 50 22.33 -24.94 5.86
N ILE A 51 21.28 -24.25 5.40
CA ILE A 51 20.12 -23.91 6.23
C ILE A 51 19.43 -25.19 6.69
N THR A 52 19.13 -25.28 7.99
CA THR A 52 18.33 -26.35 8.57
C THR A 52 16.94 -25.87 8.98
N ARG A 53 16.04 -26.84 9.23
CA ARG A 53 14.72 -26.55 9.83
C ARG A 53 14.85 -25.85 11.18
N PHE A 54 15.87 -26.23 11.97
CA PHE A 54 16.11 -25.66 13.29
C PHE A 54 16.44 -24.17 13.20
N ASP A 55 17.30 -23.78 12.25
CA ASP A 55 17.67 -22.38 12.04
C ASP A 55 16.46 -21.51 11.69
N ILE A 56 15.59 -22.01 10.81
CA ILE A 56 14.35 -21.31 10.44
C ILE A 56 13.45 -21.14 11.67
N GLN A 57 13.27 -22.19 12.48
CA GLN A 57 12.44 -22.12 13.68
C GLN A 57 13.02 -21.13 14.70
N GLN A 58 14.33 -21.18 14.92
CA GLN A 58 15.02 -20.30 15.87
C GLN A 58 14.99 -18.85 15.41
N TYR A 59 15.11 -18.58 14.10
CA TYR A 59 14.96 -17.22 13.59
C TYR A 59 13.53 -16.69 13.79
N ILE A 60 12.51 -17.52 13.58
CA ILE A 60 11.11 -17.13 13.85
C ILE A 60 10.90 -16.81 15.33
N ASN A 61 11.48 -17.61 16.24
CA ASN A 61 11.45 -17.35 17.68
C ASN A 61 12.15 -16.02 18.01
N HIS A 62 13.37 -15.80 17.49
CA HIS A 62 14.11 -14.54 17.65
C HIS A 62 13.33 -13.31 17.17
N LEU A 63 12.61 -13.41 16.04
CA LEU A 63 11.76 -12.31 15.58
C LEU A 63 10.58 -12.07 16.53
N SER A 64 10.02 -13.12 17.11
CA SER A 64 8.95 -13.03 18.12
C SER A 64 9.46 -12.39 19.42
N ASP A 65 10.66 -12.78 19.88
CA ASP A 65 11.28 -12.26 21.10
C ASP A 65 11.64 -10.77 20.95
N LYS A 66 11.92 -10.33 19.71
CA LYS A 66 12.05 -8.91 19.36
C LYS A 66 10.72 -8.13 19.33
N GLY A 67 9.60 -8.79 19.62
CA GLY A 67 8.27 -8.16 19.68
C GLY A 67 7.68 -7.82 18.32
N LEU A 68 8.14 -8.43 17.22
CA LEU A 68 7.55 -8.18 15.90
C LEU A 68 6.13 -8.77 15.84
N SER A 69 5.23 -8.07 15.13
CA SER A 69 3.87 -8.57 14.93
C SER A 69 3.85 -9.88 14.13
N ALA A 70 2.87 -10.74 14.40
CA ALA A 70 2.68 -12.00 13.66
C ALA A 70 2.60 -11.78 12.14
N SER A 71 1.99 -10.68 11.69
CA SER A 71 1.93 -10.33 10.25
C SER A 71 3.30 -9.97 9.68
N THR A 72 4.14 -9.26 10.45
CA THR A 72 5.51 -8.94 10.03
C THR A 72 6.36 -10.21 9.94
N ILE A 73 6.20 -11.12 10.90
CA ILE A 73 6.88 -12.41 10.93
C ILE A 73 6.45 -13.27 9.75
N GLU A 74 5.15 -13.33 9.43
CA GLU A 74 4.63 -14.05 8.26
C GLU A 74 5.24 -13.53 6.95
N ASN A 75 5.31 -12.21 6.77
CA ASN A 75 5.91 -11.60 5.58
C ASN A 75 7.41 -11.94 5.47
N LYS A 76 8.15 -11.95 6.59
CA LYS A 76 9.56 -12.36 6.62
C LYS A 76 9.72 -13.84 6.29
N PHE A 77 8.88 -14.68 6.86
CA PHE A 77 8.86 -16.11 6.61
C PHE A 77 8.56 -16.43 5.14
N ALA A 78 7.66 -15.68 4.49
CA ALA A 78 7.35 -15.87 3.06
C ALA A 78 8.59 -15.67 2.16
N ALA A 79 9.43 -14.67 2.45
CA ALA A 79 10.69 -14.48 1.72
C ALA A 79 11.68 -15.64 1.96
N ILE A 80 11.76 -16.16 3.20
CA ILE A 80 12.59 -17.33 3.54
C ILE A 80 12.09 -18.58 2.81
N VAL A 81 10.77 -18.81 2.78
CA VAL A 81 10.16 -19.90 2.00
C VAL A 81 10.54 -19.80 0.53
N SER A 82 10.53 -18.58 -0.03
CA SER A 82 10.94 -18.34 -1.42
C SER A 82 12.41 -18.69 -1.66
N LEU A 83 13.29 -18.33 -0.72
CA LEU A 83 14.72 -18.69 -0.78
C LEU A 83 14.91 -20.21 -0.69
N VAL A 84 14.27 -20.88 0.27
CA VAL A 84 14.41 -22.32 0.49
C VAL A 84 13.88 -23.13 -0.69
N LYS A 85 12.81 -22.66 -1.34
CA LYS A 85 12.33 -23.21 -2.61
C LYS A 85 13.36 -23.07 -3.74
N PHE A 86 13.97 -21.89 -3.87
CA PHE A 86 15.04 -21.66 -4.84
C PHE A 86 16.25 -22.58 -4.61
N LEU A 87 16.60 -22.85 -3.35
CA LEU A 87 17.65 -23.80 -2.98
C LEU A 87 17.27 -25.28 -3.19
N GLY A 88 16.00 -25.58 -3.53
CA GLY A 88 15.52 -26.95 -3.72
C GLY A 88 15.36 -27.75 -2.41
N ARG A 89 15.28 -27.08 -1.25
CA ARG A 89 15.27 -27.70 0.09
C ARG A 89 13.90 -27.61 0.76
N ILE A 90 12.82 -27.91 0.05
CA ILE A 90 11.44 -27.69 0.56
C ILE A 90 11.16 -28.50 1.85
N ASP A 91 11.87 -29.60 2.06
CA ASP A 91 11.79 -30.47 3.24
C ASP A 91 12.01 -29.73 4.57
N ILE A 92 12.88 -28.72 4.61
CA ILE A 92 13.19 -28.00 5.85
C ILE A 92 12.10 -27.01 6.29
N LEU A 93 11.04 -26.83 5.49
CA LEU A 93 9.89 -25.97 5.80
C LEU A 93 8.80 -26.68 6.61
N GLN A 94 8.91 -27.99 6.80
CA GLN A 94 7.87 -28.76 7.47
C GLN A 94 7.74 -28.37 8.95
N ASN A 95 6.50 -28.30 9.45
CA ASN A 95 6.19 -28.10 10.87
C ASN A 95 6.82 -26.85 11.53
N ILE A 96 7.12 -25.78 10.79
CA ILE A 96 7.58 -24.51 11.38
C ILE A 96 6.44 -23.87 12.17
N ARG A 97 6.65 -23.67 13.47
CA ARG A 97 5.72 -23.02 14.39
C ARG A 97 5.88 -21.51 14.27
N LYS A 98 4.77 -20.82 14.00
CA LYS A 98 4.70 -19.36 13.88
C LYS A 98 3.81 -18.79 14.99
N PRO A 99 4.06 -17.55 15.45
CA PRO A 99 3.18 -16.89 16.41
C PRO A 99 1.75 -16.86 15.87
N LYS A 100 0.79 -17.29 16.69
CA LYS A 100 -0.63 -17.24 16.30
C LYS A 100 -1.01 -15.78 16.09
N TYR A 101 -1.72 -15.52 14.99
CA TYR A 101 -2.39 -14.25 14.80
C TYR A 101 -3.46 -14.11 15.87
N ILE A 102 -3.17 -13.37 16.93
CA ILE A 102 -4.21 -12.89 17.84
C ILE A 102 -5.01 -11.90 17.00
N LYS A 103 -6.22 -12.30 16.56
CA LYS A 103 -7.19 -11.36 15.99
C LYS A 103 -7.55 -10.36 17.08
N THR A 104 -6.75 -9.32 17.26
CA THR A 104 -7.22 -8.09 17.89
C THR A 104 -8.45 -7.70 17.10
N LYS A 105 -9.63 -7.74 17.77
CA LYS A 105 -10.97 -7.50 17.20
C LYS A 105 -10.85 -6.62 15.97
N ASN A 106 -11.12 -7.11 14.76
CA ASN A 106 -11.03 -6.40 13.49
C ASN A 106 -11.37 -4.90 13.66
N ILE A 107 -10.37 -4.08 14.04
CA ILE A 107 -10.50 -2.64 14.15
C ILE A 107 -10.48 -2.27 12.69
N ALA A 108 -11.63 -1.81 12.18
CA ALA A 108 -11.64 -1.23 10.85
C ALA A 108 -10.48 -0.24 10.80
N PRO A 109 -9.55 -0.36 9.84
CA PRO A 109 -8.39 0.51 9.82
C PRO A 109 -8.88 1.96 9.86
N LYS A 110 -8.27 2.78 10.74
CA LYS A 110 -8.78 4.10 11.14
C LYS A 110 -9.09 4.95 9.90
N SER A 111 -10.36 4.99 9.47
CA SER A 111 -10.84 6.03 8.56
C SER A 111 -10.75 7.36 9.27
N LEU A 112 -10.61 8.45 8.51
CA LEU A 112 -10.76 9.78 9.06
C LEU A 112 -12.24 9.97 9.42
N GLU A 113 -12.53 10.16 10.69
CA GLU A 113 -13.85 10.57 11.12
C GLU A 113 -14.17 11.96 10.54
N LYS A 114 -15.46 12.27 10.36
CA LYS A 114 -15.91 13.49 9.67
C LYS A 114 -15.27 14.76 10.24
N ASN A 115 -15.15 14.84 11.56
CA ASN A 115 -14.55 16.00 12.23
C ASN A 115 -13.04 16.10 12.00
N ASP A 116 -12.31 14.99 12.07
CA ASP A 116 -10.86 14.95 11.82
C ASP A 116 -10.56 15.28 10.36
N ARG A 117 -11.36 14.76 9.42
CA ARG A 117 -11.27 15.11 8.00
C ARG A 117 -11.47 16.61 7.78
N ASN A 118 -12.50 17.20 8.39
CA ASN A 118 -12.78 18.64 8.26
C ASN A 118 -11.67 19.48 8.88
N LYS A 119 -11.12 19.07 10.03
CA LYS A 119 -9.97 19.73 10.66
C LYS A 119 -8.74 19.69 9.76
N LEU A 120 -8.42 18.50 9.21
CA LEU A 120 -7.29 18.31 8.29
C LEU A 120 -7.42 19.19 7.05
N LEU A 121 -8.60 19.22 6.42
CA LEU A 121 -8.86 20.06 5.24
C LEU A 121 -8.63 21.54 5.56
N ARG A 122 -9.18 22.04 6.68
CA ARG A 122 -8.97 23.43 7.13
C ARG A 122 -7.49 23.74 7.35
N GLU A 123 -6.76 22.86 8.01
CA GLU A 123 -5.34 23.08 8.30
C GLU A 123 -4.47 23.05 7.03
N ILE A 124 -4.78 22.17 6.07
CA ILE A 124 -4.08 22.10 4.78
C ILE A 124 -4.40 23.30 3.90
N GLU A 125 -5.66 23.73 3.82
CA GLU A 125 -6.05 24.91 3.05
C GLU A 125 -5.44 26.20 3.60
N ARG A 126 -5.36 26.34 4.93
CA ARG A 126 -4.70 27.47 5.59
C ARG A 126 -3.22 27.61 5.22
N THR A 127 -2.55 26.54 4.79
CA THR A 127 -1.15 26.66 4.34
C THR A 127 -1.03 27.38 2.99
N GLY A 128 -2.12 27.60 2.25
CA GLY A 128 -2.11 28.22 0.92
C GLY A 128 -1.35 27.41 -0.14
N ASN A 129 -0.95 26.18 0.16
CA ASN A 129 -0.10 25.39 -0.72
C ASN A 129 -0.99 24.61 -1.70
N SER A 130 -1.24 25.20 -2.87
CA SER A 130 -2.13 24.63 -3.90
C SER A 130 -1.83 23.16 -4.22
N ARG A 131 -0.54 22.79 -4.28
CA ARG A 131 -0.09 21.41 -4.49
C ARG A 131 -0.57 20.47 -3.38
N ASN A 132 -0.32 20.81 -2.12
CA ASN A 132 -0.68 19.94 -0.99
C ASN A 132 -2.20 19.83 -0.83
N ILE A 133 -2.92 20.93 -1.11
CA ILE A 133 -4.38 20.95 -1.16
C ILE A 133 -4.87 19.98 -2.24
N ALA A 134 -4.39 20.13 -3.49
CA ALA A 134 -4.76 19.23 -4.59
C ALA A 134 -4.45 17.75 -4.29
N ILE A 135 -3.28 17.44 -3.72
CA ILE A 135 -2.92 16.08 -3.29
C ILE A 135 -3.92 15.51 -2.29
N THR A 136 -4.34 16.32 -1.31
CA THR A 136 -5.28 15.90 -0.25
C THR A 136 -6.65 15.59 -0.83
N TYR A 137 -7.17 16.49 -1.68
CA TYR A 137 -8.45 16.29 -2.37
C TYR A 137 -8.40 15.09 -3.32
N MET A 138 -7.31 14.88 -4.04
CA MET A 138 -7.13 13.68 -4.87
C MET A 138 -7.19 12.41 -4.03
N PHE A 139 -6.53 12.37 -2.86
CA PHE A 139 -6.61 11.20 -1.98
C PHE A 139 -8.04 10.94 -1.47
N LEU A 140 -8.73 11.97 -1.00
CA LEU A 140 -10.08 11.87 -0.43
C LEU A 140 -11.11 11.41 -1.47
N TYR A 141 -11.05 11.94 -2.68
CA TYR A 141 -12.11 11.75 -3.68
C TYR A 141 -11.84 10.64 -4.70
N THR A 142 -10.65 10.03 -4.67
CA THR A 142 -10.31 8.92 -5.60
C THR A 142 -9.88 7.64 -4.90
N GLY A 143 -9.52 7.70 -3.62
CA GLY A 143 -8.96 6.56 -2.89
C GLY A 143 -7.68 5.98 -3.51
N ILE A 144 -7.00 6.72 -4.39
CA ILE A 144 -5.77 6.31 -5.07
C ILE A 144 -4.65 5.97 -4.08
N ARG A 145 -3.82 4.96 -4.40
CA ARG A 145 -2.65 4.64 -3.57
C ARG A 145 -1.60 5.75 -3.68
N VAL A 146 -0.82 5.95 -2.62
CA VAL A 146 0.26 6.96 -2.64
C VAL A 146 1.29 6.73 -3.74
N SER A 147 1.61 5.46 -4.04
CA SER A 147 2.51 5.11 -5.15
C SER A 147 1.91 5.50 -6.48
N GLU A 148 0.65 5.13 -6.72
CA GLU A 148 -0.08 5.48 -7.95
C GLU A 148 -0.14 7.01 -8.12
N LEU A 149 -0.50 7.76 -7.08
CA LEU A 149 -0.52 9.23 -7.11
C LEU A 149 0.85 9.84 -7.44
N ALA A 150 1.92 9.30 -6.84
CA ALA A 150 3.29 9.78 -7.07
C ALA A 150 3.73 9.59 -8.54
N PHE A 151 3.21 8.56 -9.21
CA PHE A 151 3.58 8.20 -10.58
C PHE A 151 2.61 8.70 -11.67
N LEU A 152 1.53 9.42 -11.32
CA LEU A 152 0.64 10.02 -12.31
C LEU A 152 1.33 11.11 -13.15
N ASP A 153 0.95 11.18 -14.42
CA ASP A 153 1.28 12.26 -15.35
C ASP A 153 0.08 13.18 -15.60
N LYS A 154 0.34 14.40 -16.09
CA LYS A 154 -0.70 15.33 -16.56
C LYS A 154 -1.62 14.68 -17.60
N LYS A 155 -1.07 13.83 -18.49
CA LYS A 155 -1.84 13.11 -19.53
C LYS A 155 -2.82 12.07 -18.97
N ASP A 156 -2.62 11.60 -17.74
CA ASP A 156 -3.53 10.64 -17.10
C ASP A 156 -4.77 11.34 -16.51
N ILE A 157 -4.85 12.68 -16.60
CA ILE A 157 -5.95 13.50 -16.10
C ILE A 157 -6.71 14.11 -17.27
N THR A 158 -8.03 13.94 -17.28
CA THR A 158 -8.93 14.71 -18.12
C THR A 158 -9.80 15.60 -17.25
N LEU A 159 -9.72 16.92 -17.45
CA LEU A 159 -10.58 17.90 -16.79
C LEU A 159 -11.45 18.59 -17.84
N LYS A 160 -12.77 18.48 -17.68
CA LYS A 160 -13.79 19.26 -18.39
C LYS A 160 -14.58 20.09 -17.38
N GLU A 161 -15.41 21.00 -17.87
CA GLU A 161 -16.21 21.90 -17.01
C GLU A 161 -17.17 21.11 -16.10
N ARG A 162 -17.82 20.06 -16.63
CA ARG A 162 -18.83 19.26 -15.92
C ARG A 162 -18.40 17.83 -15.60
N SER A 163 -17.21 17.41 -16.01
CA SER A 163 -16.70 16.06 -15.76
C SER A 163 -15.19 16.04 -15.64
N GLY A 164 -14.65 15.02 -15.00
CA GLY A 164 -13.22 14.77 -14.99
C GLY A 164 -12.94 13.33 -14.63
N ILE A 165 -11.80 12.82 -15.09
CA ILE A 165 -11.39 11.44 -14.91
C ILE A 165 -9.88 11.42 -14.64
N VAL A 166 -9.46 10.60 -13.68
CA VAL A 166 -8.07 10.15 -13.56
C VAL A 166 -7.97 8.70 -14.00
N ILE A 167 -6.99 8.41 -14.86
CA ILE A 167 -6.68 7.07 -15.32
C ILE A 167 -5.52 6.53 -14.48
N VAL A 168 -5.79 5.50 -13.68
CA VAL A 168 -4.77 4.87 -12.84
C VAL A 168 -4.38 3.53 -13.43
N LYS A 169 -3.14 3.44 -13.91
CA LYS A 169 -2.57 2.21 -14.48
C LYS A 169 -2.08 1.29 -13.36
N LYS A 170 -2.52 0.02 -13.34
CA LYS A 170 -1.89 -1.01 -12.51
C LYS A 170 -0.70 -1.61 -13.26
N GLY A 171 0.42 -1.84 -12.57
CA GLY A 171 1.56 -2.56 -13.13
C GLY A 171 1.24 -4.03 -13.40
N LYS A 172 1.78 -4.54 -14.52
CA LYS A 172 1.57 -5.87 -15.14
C LYS A 172 0.10 -6.16 -15.53
N GLY A 173 -0.15 -6.27 -16.85
CA GLY A 173 -1.43 -6.74 -17.41
C GLY A 173 -2.34 -5.68 -18.05
N ASN A 174 -1.87 -4.44 -18.27
CA ASN A 174 -2.64 -3.37 -18.92
C ASN A 174 -4.01 -3.03 -18.26
N LEU A 175 -4.22 -3.46 -17.02
CA LEU A 175 -5.42 -3.15 -16.26
C LEU A 175 -5.37 -1.70 -15.77
N GLU A 176 -6.04 -0.81 -16.50
CA GLU A 176 -6.31 0.56 -16.07
C GLU A 176 -7.68 0.65 -15.38
N ARG A 177 -7.80 1.58 -14.43
CA ARG A 177 -9.10 1.98 -13.89
C ARG A 177 -9.30 3.47 -14.07
N LYS A 178 -10.53 3.85 -14.41
CA LYS A 178 -10.93 5.24 -14.61
C LYS A 178 -11.72 5.67 -13.38
N ILE A 179 -11.21 6.65 -12.65
CA ILE A 179 -11.86 7.16 -11.44
C ILE A 179 -12.44 8.53 -11.77
N PRO A 180 -13.77 8.71 -11.70
CA PRO A 180 -14.38 10.02 -11.86
C PRO A 180 -13.87 11.01 -10.82
N LEU A 181 -13.67 12.26 -11.22
CA LEU A 181 -13.24 13.36 -10.36
C LEU A 181 -14.45 14.25 -10.03
N PRO A 182 -14.94 14.24 -8.77
CA PRO A 182 -15.93 15.18 -8.30
C PRO A 182 -15.46 16.63 -8.44
N ILE A 183 -16.41 17.59 -8.41
CA ILE A 183 -16.14 19.02 -8.59
C ILE A 183 -15.01 19.53 -7.68
N GLU A 184 -15.02 19.16 -6.40
CA GLU A 184 -14.00 19.55 -5.42
C GLU A 184 -12.59 19.14 -5.84
N ALA A 185 -12.41 17.88 -6.24
CA ALA A 185 -11.11 17.39 -6.72
C ALA A 185 -10.67 18.12 -8.00
N ARG A 186 -11.61 18.43 -8.90
CA ARG A 186 -11.31 19.16 -10.14
C ARG A 186 -10.88 20.60 -9.87
N ILE A 187 -11.58 21.32 -8.99
CA ILE A 187 -11.26 22.70 -8.62
C ILE A 187 -9.84 22.78 -8.07
N HIS A 188 -9.52 21.99 -7.04
CA HIS A 188 -8.21 22.07 -6.40
C HIS A 188 -7.09 21.57 -7.31
N LEU A 189 -7.33 20.53 -8.11
CA LEU A 189 -6.35 20.06 -9.08
C LEU A 189 -6.09 21.11 -10.16
N LYS A 190 -7.14 21.74 -10.70
CA LYS A 190 -7.01 22.83 -11.67
C LYS A 190 -6.23 24.01 -11.08
N ASN A 191 -6.59 24.47 -9.87
CA ASN A 191 -5.88 25.58 -9.20
C ASN A 191 -4.38 25.30 -9.07
N TYR A 192 -3.99 24.07 -8.74
CA TYR A 192 -2.58 23.70 -8.72
C TYR A 192 -1.96 23.67 -10.12
N LEU A 193 -2.63 23.08 -11.12
CA LEU A 193 -2.14 23.03 -12.50
C LEU A 193 -1.99 24.42 -13.12
N ASP A 194 -2.86 25.37 -12.79
CA ASP A 194 -2.79 26.76 -13.26
C ASP A 194 -1.56 27.49 -12.69
N THR A 195 -1.00 27.03 -11.55
CA THR A 195 0.28 27.55 -11.03
C THR A 195 1.52 26.96 -11.73
N ARG A 196 1.35 25.97 -12.61
CA ARG A 196 2.46 25.25 -13.25
C ARG A 196 2.79 25.86 -14.61
N THR A 197 3.97 26.44 -14.73
CA THR A 197 4.50 26.99 -16.00
C THR A 197 5.57 26.11 -16.64
N ASP A 198 5.84 24.92 -16.09
CA ASP A 198 6.87 24.00 -16.57
C ASP A 198 6.36 22.90 -17.51
N TYR A 199 7.30 22.31 -18.24
CA TYR A 199 7.07 21.24 -19.21
C TYR A 199 7.14 19.83 -18.61
N GLN A 200 7.23 19.67 -17.29
CA GLN A 200 7.34 18.33 -16.68
C GLN A 200 6.04 17.54 -16.87
N GLU A 201 6.15 16.28 -17.30
CA GLU A 201 4.99 15.39 -17.48
C GLU A 201 4.32 15.04 -16.15
N ALA A 202 5.11 14.92 -15.08
CA ALA A 202 4.63 14.51 -13.76
C ALA A 202 3.54 15.44 -13.23
N LEU A 203 2.46 14.83 -12.72
CA LEU A 203 1.32 15.57 -12.17
C LEU A 203 1.77 16.41 -10.96
N PHE A 204 2.40 15.79 -9.96
CA PHE A 204 2.86 16.47 -8.75
C PHE A 204 4.39 16.63 -8.72
N LEU A 205 4.86 17.87 -8.54
CA LEU A 205 6.27 18.19 -8.40
C LEU A 205 6.65 18.57 -6.98
N SER A 206 7.85 18.18 -6.58
CA SER A 206 8.53 18.65 -5.37
C SER A 206 8.93 20.13 -5.50
N ASN A 207 9.43 20.71 -4.40
CA ASN A 207 9.94 22.09 -4.42
C ASN A 207 11.14 22.25 -5.38
N TYR A 208 11.86 21.16 -5.66
CA TYR A 208 12.95 21.10 -6.64
C TYR A 208 12.48 20.88 -8.09
N LYS A 209 11.17 21.05 -8.37
CA LYS A 209 10.56 20.90 -9.70
C LYS A 209 10.76 19.51 -10.36
N LYS A 210 11.04 18.48 -9.54
CA LYS A 210 11.09 17.06 -9.94
C LYS A 210 9.86 16.32 -9.44
N ARG A 211 9.49 15.20 -10.08
CA ARG A 211 8.39 14.30 -9.62
C ARG A 211 8.49 14.08 -8.11
N MET A 212 7.36 14.21 -7.41
CA MET A 212 7.32 13.92 -5.98
C MET A 212 7.57 12.43 -5.72
N SER A 213 8.45 12.15 -4.75
CA SER A 213 8.59 10.80 -4.24
C SER A 213 7.43 10.43 -3.33
N VAL A 214 7.14 9.13 -3.21
CA VAL A 214 6.17 8.59 -2.24
C VAL A 214 6.43 9.12 -0.84
N ARG A 215 7.71 9.18 -0.43
CA ARG A 215 8.10 9.66 0.90
C ARG A 215 7.79 11.15 1.07
N SER A 216 8.03 11.97 0.06
CA SER A 216 7.69 13.40 0.11
C SER A 216 6.18 13.63 0.21
N ILE A 217 5.36 12.80 -0.44
CA ILE A 217 3.91 12.86 -0.31
C ILE A 217 3.47 12.44 1.10
N GLN A 218 4.02 11.35 1.64
CA GLN A 218 3.72 10.92 3.02
C GLN A 218 4.05 12.00 4.05
N ARG A 219 5.21 12.67 3.89
CA ARG A 219 5.66 13.76 4.78
C ARG A 219 4.70 14.95 4.87
N ILE A 220 3.82 15.17 3.86
CA ILE A 220 2.79 16.22 3.94
C ILE A 220 1.87 15.98 5.14
N PHE A 221 1.59 14.72 5.44
CA PHE A 221 0.54 14.30 6.38
C PHE A 221 1.06 13.88 7.75
N GLU A 222 2.37 13.63 7.89
CA GLU A 222 2.99 13.17 9.15
C GLU A 222 2.71 14.11 10.32
N LYS A 223 2.76 15.43 10.10
CA LYS A 223 2.48 16.42 11.14
C LYS A 223 1.03 16.44 11.63
N TYR A 224 0.12 15.77 10.91
CA TYR A 224 -1.29 15.64 11.28
C TYR A 224 -1.61 14.24 11.83
N ASP A 225 -0.60 13.37 11.98
CA ASP A 225 -0.76 11.93 12.28
C ASP A 225 -1.74 11.23 11.32
N VAL A 226 -1.69 11.64 10.04
CA VAL A 226 -2.50 11.06 8.97
C VAL A 226 -1.60 10.35 7.97
N TYR A 227 -2.01 9.16 7.55
CA TYR A 227 -1.28 8.34 6.59
C TYR A 227 -2.12 8.09 5.33
N PRO A 228 -1.50 7.96 4.13
CA PRO A 228 -2.24 7.83 2.87
C PRO A 228 -3.30 6.72 2.83
N HIS A 229 -3.07 5.62 3.54
CA HIS A 229 -4.03 4.51 3.59
C HIS A 229 -5.36 4.92 4.26
N GLN A 230 -5.33 5.86 5.22
CA GLN A 230 -6.53 6.35 5.91
C GLN A 230 -7.47 7.12 4.97
N PHE A 231 -6.94 7.91 4.02
CA PHE A 231 -7.78 8.55 3.01
C PHE A 231 -8.51 7.53 2.15
N ARG A 232 -7.81 6.49 1.71
CA ARG A 232 -8.42 5.40 0.94
C ARG A 232 -9.47 4.64 1.73
N HIS A 233 -9.23 4.40 3.02
CA HIS A 233 -10.25 3.83 3.92
C HIS A 233 -11.48 4.72 4.02
N THR A 234 -11.26 6.03 4.18
CA THR A 234 -12.32 7.04 4.23
C THR A 234 -13.14 7.03 2.95
N TYR A 235 -12.48 7.08 1.78
CA TYR A 235 -13.12 7.00 0.47
C TYR A 235 -13.97 5.72 0.30
N CYS A 236 -13.40 4.55 0.62
CA CYS A 236 -14.14 3.28 0.50
C CYS A 236 -15.34 3.25 1.45
N ARG A 237 -15.18 3.71 2.69
CA ARG A 237 -16.26 3.77 3.69
C ARG A 237 -17.38 4.72 3.24
N GLU A 238 -17.03 5.90 2.74
CA GLU A 238 -18.01 6.89 2.25
C GLU A 238 -18.83 6.34 1.08
N LEU A 239 -18.20 5.69 0.10
CA LEU A 239 -18.93 5.09 -1.01
C LEU A 239 -19.87 3.96 -0.56
N ILE A 240 -19.42 3.10 0.35
CA ILE A 240 -20.26 2.01 0.88
C ILE A 240 -21.43 2.58 1.70
N SER A 241 -21.18 3.57 2.57
CA SER A 241 -22.25 4.24 3.33
C SER A 241 -23.22 5.01 2.43
N ALA A 242 -22.79 5.44 1.24
CA ALA A 242 -23.67 6.01 0.21
C ALA A 242 -24.48 4.95 -0.57
N GLY A 243 -24.28 3.66 -0.28
CA GLY A 243 -25.00 2.55 -0.92
C GLY A 243 -24.41 2.08 -2.24
N ILE A 244 -23.17 2.45 -2.57
CA ILE A 244 -22.49 1.95 -3.77
C ILE A 244 -22.08 0.49 -3.57
N ASP A 245 -22.32 -0.33 -4.59
CA ASP A 245 -21.98 -1.75 -4.57
C ASP A 245 -20.50 -2.00 -4.24
N ILE A 246 -20.24 -2.98 -3.38
CA ILE A 246 -18.90 -3.31 -2.87
C ILE A 246 -17.94 -3.67 -4.02
N SER A 247 -18.44 -4.27 -5.10
CA SER A 247 -17.65 -4.61 -6.28
C SER A 247 -17.18 -3.36 -7.02
N ILE A 248 -18.07 -2.37 -7.19
CA ILE A 248 -17.73 -1.07 -7.78
C ILE A 248 -16.69 -0.35 -6.89
N VAL A 249 -16.88 -0.34 -5.58
CA VAL A 249 -15.91 0.26 -4.64
C VAL A 249 -14.56 -0.45 -4.72
N ALA A 250 -14.56 -1.78 -4.81
CA ALA A 250 -13.34 -2.57 -4.97
C ALA A 250 -12.60 -2.25 -6.28
N GLU A 251 -13.34 -2.07 -7.38
CA GLU A 251 -12.80 -1.68 -8.69
C GLU A 251 -12.17 -0.28 -8.65
N LEU A 252 -12.91 0.73 -8.15
CA LEU A 252 -12.46 2.13 -8.06
C LEU A 252 -11.24 2.28 -7.15
N ALA A 253 -11.25 1.61 -6.00
CA ALA A 253 -10.07 1.54 -5.16
C ALA A 253 -8.96 0.76 -5.90
N GLY A 254 -9.30 -0.30 -6.64
CA GLY A 254 -8.34 -1.20 -7.29
C GLY A 254 -7.82 -2.26 -6.33
N HIS A 255 -8.69 -2.82 -5.48
CA HIS A 255 -8.41 -4.03 -4.70
C HIS A 255 -8.44 -5.26 -5.61
N SER A 256 -7.45 -6.14 -5.51
CA SER A 256 -7.43 -7.44 -6.21
C SER A 256 -8.28 -8.49 -5.50
N ASP A 257 -8.47 -8.33 -4.19
CA ASP A 257 -9.32 -9.18 -3.36
C ASP A 257 -10.45 -8.34 -2.76
N ILE A 258 -11.69 -8.72 -3.06
CA ILE A 258 -12.90 -8.08 -2.55
C ILE A 258 -12.99 -8.14 -1.02
N ASN A 259 -12.36 -9.12 -0.37
CA ASN A 259 -12.31 -9.22 1.09
C ASN A 259 -11.60 -8.01 1.73
N ILE A 260 -10.72 -7.32 0.99
CA ILE A 260 -10.13 -6.07 1.45
C ILE A 260 -11.22 -5.00 1.58
N THR A 261 -12.13 -4.90 0.61
CA THR A 261 -13.26 -3.95 0.64
C THR A 261 -14.31 -4.36 1.68
N LYS A 262 -14.58 -5.66 1.85
CA LYS A 262 -15.52 -6.17 2.88
C LYS A 262 -15.15 -5.72 4.30
N LYS A 263 -13.86 -5.51 4.60
CA LYS A 263 -13.42 -4.97 5.90
C LYS A 263 -14.01 -3.59 6.22
N TYR A 264 -14.42 -2.82 5.22
CA TYR A 264 -15.06 -1.51 5.38
C TYR A 264 -16.58 -1.60 5.51
N SER A 265 -17.18 -2.74 5.15
CA SER A 265 -18.64 -2.88 5.08
C SER A 265 -19.33 -3.20 6.39
N LYS A 266 -18.65 -3.09 7.56
CA LYS A 266 -19.32 -3.33 8.84
C LYS A 266 -20.32 -2.21 9.08
N PRO A 267 -21.61 -2.41 8.79
CA PRO A 267 -22.57 -1.34 8.91
C PRO A 267 -22.87 -1.20 10.41
N SER A 268 -22.97 0.04 10.88
CA SER A 268 -23.55 0.31 12.18
C SER A 268 -25.02 -0.15 12.19
N ARG A 269 -25.55 -0.46 13.38
CA ARG A 269 -26.97 -0.85 13.53
C ARG A 269 -27.93 0.18 12.91
N ILE A 270 -27.60 1.46 13.03
CA ILE A 270 -28.34 2.59 12.45
C ILE A 270 -28.29 2.56 10.91
N GLU A 271 -27.16 2.21 10.30
CA GLU A 271 -27.04 2.07 8.84
C GLU A 271 -27.85 0.88 8.32
N ILE A 272 -27.94 -0.22 9.09
CA ILE A 272 -28.78 -1.37 8.76
C ILE A 272 -30.26 -0.97 8.82
N GLU A 273 -30.70 -0.30 9.88
CA GLU A 273 -32.08 0.15 10.05
C GLU A 273 -32.51 1.09 8.90
N LYS A 274 -31.70 2.10 8.57
CA LYS A 274 -31.95 2.99 7.43
C LYS A 274 -31.97 2.27 6.08
N ALA A 275 -31.11 1.28 5.89
CA ALA A 275 -31.07 0.51 4.64
C ALA A 275 -32.33 -0.36 4.49
N ILE A 276 -32.82 -0.96 5.59
CA ILE A 276 -34.07 -1.72 5.59
C ILE A 276 -35.26 -0.77 5.32
N GLU A 277 -35.34 0.37 6.00
CA GLU A 277 -36.39 1.37 5.75
C GLU A 277 -36.43 1.79 4.28
N LYS A 278 -35.28 2.09 3.67
CA LYS A 278 -35.17 2.48 2.25
C LYS A 278 -35.48 1.34 1.26
N ALA A 279 -35.33 0.08 1.65
CA ALA A 279 -35.56 -1.06 0.77
C ALA A 279 -37.04 -1.45 0.68
N PHE A 280 -37.81 -1.13 1.72
CA PHE A 280 -39.23 -1.52 1.85
C PHE A 280 -40.20 -0.33 1.89
N TYR A 281 -39.71 0.90 1.69
CA TYR A 281 -40.47 2.12 1.39
C TYR A 281 -40.00 2.72 0.07
#